data_AF-A0A448MMG8-F1
#
_entry.id   AF-A0A448MMG8-F1
#
_cell.length_a   1.000
_cell.length_b   1.000
_cell.length_c   1.000
_cell.angle_alpha   90.00
_cell.angle_beta   90.00
_cell.angle_gamma   90.00
#
_symmetry.space_group_name_H-M   'P 1'
#
loop_
_entity.id
_entity.type
_entity.pdbx_description
1 polymer ?
#
loop_
_entity_poly.entity_id
_entity_poly.type
_entity_poly.pdbx_seq_one_letter_code
_entity_poly.pdbx_strand_id
1 'polypeptide(L)' 'MSAISTALLTLPMMANADVLASVKPLGFIASAVANGVTDTQILVPAGASPHDYSLKLSDIQK' A
#
# COMPACT_ATOMS: atom_id res chain seq x y z
N MET A 1 -16.82 0.70 -35.65
CA MET A 1 -15.54 0.36 -35.00
C MET A 1 -14.98 1.47 -34.11
N SER A 2 -14.97 2.75 -34.55
CA SER A 2 -14.31 3.84 -33.80
C SER A 2 -14.91 4.19 -32.44
N ALA A 3 -16.25 4.19 -32.27
CA ALA A 3 -16.89 4.56 -31.00
C ALA A 3 -16.57 3.60 -29.84
N ILE A 4 -16.40 2.31 -30.13
CA ILE A 4 -16.00 1.29 -29.14
C ILE A 4 -14.56 1.53 -28.68
N SER A 5 -13.68 1.91 -29.61
CA SER A 5 -12.29 2.24 -29.29
C SER A 5 -12.20 3.45 -28.37
N THR A 6 -13.01 4.50 -28.61
CA THR A 6 -13.06 5.69 -27.76
C THR A 6 -13.60 5.39 -26.36
N ALA A 7 -14.60 4.51 -26.23
CA ALA A 7 -15.13 4.10 -24.94
C ALA A 7 -14.08 3.36 -24.09
N LEU A 8 -13.27 2.48 -24.71
CA LEU A 8 -12.25 1.70 -23.99
C LEU A 8 -11.13 2.56 -23.37
N LEU A 9 -10.79 3.69 -23.99
CA LEU A 9 -9.80 4.64 -23.46
C LEU A 9 -10.30 5.45 -22.26
N THR A 10 -11.61 5.45 -22.00
CA THR A 10 -12.21 6.25 -20.90
C THR A 10 -12.45 5.45 -19.62
N LEU A 11 -12.14 4.15 -19.58
CA LEU A 11 -12.22 3.39 -18.34
C LEU A 11 -11.12 3.86 -17.37
N PRO A 12 -11.46 4.16 -16.11
CA PRO A 12 -10.45 4.45 -15.10
C PRO A 12 -9.58 3.22 -14.91
N MET A 13 -8.28 3.35 -15.17
CA MET A 13 -7.31 2.31 -14.85
C MET A 13 -7.12 2.29 -13.34
N MET A 14 -7.68 1.28 -12.68
CA MET A 14 -7.52 1.06 -11.24
C MET A 14 -6.07 0.62 -10.98
N ALA A 15 -5.25 1.54 -10.49
CA ALA A 15 -3.92 1.19 -9.97
C ALA A 15 -4.10 0.55 -8.60
N ASN A 16 -3.56 -0.67 -8.42
CA ASN A 16 -3.45 -1.29 -7.12
C ASN A 16 -2.09 -0.90 -6.52
N ALA A 17 -2.12 -0.16 -5.43
CA ALA A 17 -0.94 0.24 -4.69
C ALA A 17 -1.25 0.08 -3.21
N ASP A 18 -0.25 -0.35 -2.45
CA ASP A 18 -0.25 -0.37 -1.00
C ASP A 18 0.89 0.50 -0.48
N VAL A 19 0.64 1.20 0.63
CA VAL A 19 1.66 1.99 1.33
C VAL A 19 2.27 1.14 2.43
N LEU A 20 3.55 0.81 2.31
CA LEU A 20 4.27 0.10 3.36
C LEU A 20 4.97 1.08 4.32
N ALA A 21 4.55 1.09 5.57
CA ALA A 21 5.19 1.86 6.64
C ALA A 21 6.06 0.94 7.52
N SER A 22 7.22 1.45 7.95
CA SER A 22 8.16 0.66 8.77
C SER A 22 7.59 0.32 10.16
N VAL A 23 7.00 1.30 10.84
CA VAL A 23 6.53 1.18 12.23
C VAL A 23 5.12 1.74 12.40
N LYS A 24 4.42 1.25 13.45
CA LYS A 24 3.02 1.59 13.73
C LYS A 24 2.72 3.10 13.83
N PRO A 25 3.53 3.94 14.50
CA PRO A 25 3.27 5.39 14.52
C PRO A 25 3.24 6.02 13.12
N LEU A 26 4.13 5.61 12.22
CA LEU A 26 4.16 6.08 10.84
C LEU A 26 3.01 5.51 10.02
N GLY A 27 2.64 4.24 10.25
CA GLY A 27 1.48 3.61 9.62
C GLY A 27 0.16 4.31 9.95
N PHE A 28 0.01 4.84 11.17
CA PHE A 28 -1.17 5.62 11.54
C PHE A 28 -1.25 6.96 10.81
N ILE A 29 -0.12 7.64 10.63
CA ILE A 29 -0.07 8.89 9.87
C ILE A 29 -0.38 8.62 8.39
N ALA A 30 0.27 7.60 7.80
CA ALA A 30 0.04 7.21 6.42
C ALA A 30 -1.42 6.81 6.18
N SER A 31 -2.01 6.01 7.06
CA SER A 31 -3.42 5.62 6.97
C SER A 31 -4.37 6.81 7.08
N ALA A 32 -4.06 7.80 7.92
CA ALA A 32 -4.87 9.02 8.03
C ALA A 32 -4.85 9.86 6.74
N VAL A 33 -3.75 9.85 5.99
CA VAL A 33 -3.61 10.57 4.71
C VAL A 33 -4.21 9.76 3.55
N ALA A 34 -3.98 8.45 3.52
CA ALA A 34 -4.35 7.57 2.42
C ALA A 34 -5.75 6.95 2.54
N ASN A 35 -6.50 7.29 3.61
CA ASN A 35 -7.82 6.71 3.89
C ASN A 35 -8.76 6.82 2.68
N GLY A 36 -9.32 5.69 2.24
CA GLY A 36 -10.23 5.63 1.10
C GLY A 36 -9.55 5.72 -0.28
N VAL A 37 -8.22 5.80 -0.34
CA VAL A 37 -7.44 5.83 -1.59
C VAL A 37 -6.58 4.57 -1.76
N THR A 38 -5.77 4.22 -0.76
CA THR A 38 -4.86 3.06 -0.77
C THR A 38 -4.69 2.50 0.64
N ASP A 39 -4.50 1.20 0.74
CA ASP A 39 -4.30 0.55 2.03
C ASP A 39 -2.89 0.82 2.58
N THR A 40 -2.78 0.86 3.91
CA THR A 40 -1.50 1.03 4.59
C THR A 40 -1.14 -0.22 5.37
N GLN A 41 0.02 -0.79 5.04
CA GLN A 41 0.58 -1.93 5.74
C GLN A 41 1.68 -1.49 6.72
N ILE A 42 1.91 -2.32 7.75
CA ILE A 42 3.00 -2.12 8.70
C ILE A 42 3.99 -3.29 8.58
N LEU A 43 5.26 -2.95 8.41
CA LEU A 43 6.36 -3.90 8.27
C LEU A 43 6.67 -4.58 9.60
N VAL A 44 7.05 -3.80 10.62
CA VAL A 44 7.46 -4.31 11.94
C VAL A 44 6.22 -4.65 12.78
N PRO A 45 6.03 -5.91 13.23
CA PRO A 45 4.87 -6.32 14.00
C PRO A 45 4.88 -5.73 15.42
N ALA A 46 3.69 -5.69 16.04
CA ALA A 46 3.56 -5.24 17.42
C ALA A 46 4.42 -6.08 18.38
N GLY A 47 5.12 -5.41 19.29
CA GLY A 47 6.01 -6.06 20.27
C GLY A 47 7.42 -6.37 19.76
N ALA A 48 7.69 -6.26 18.45
CA ALA A 48 9.05 -6.33 17.94
C ALA A 48 9.76 -4.98 18.05
N SER A 49 11.08 -5.01 18.31
CA SER A 49 11.94 -3.83 18.25
C SER A 49 12.10 -3.38 16.79
N PRO A 50 11.78 -2.12 16.44
CA PRO A 50 12.03 -1.60 15.10
C PRO A 50 13.50 -1.49 14.71
N HIS A 51 14.38 -1.36 15.70
CA HIS A 51 15.81 -1.12 15.45
C HIS A 51 16.54 -2.40 15.04
N ASP A 52 16.08 -3.56 15.52
CA ASP A 52 16.74 -4.86 15.34
C ASP A 52 15.84 -5.90 14.65
N TYR A 53 14.77 -5.44 14.00
CA TYR A 53 13.84 -6.35 13.34
C TYR A 53 14.53 -7.08 12.17
N SER A 54 14.67 -8.39 12.31
CA SER A 54 15.22 -9.25 11.25
C SER A 54 14.13 -9.53 10.22
N LEU A 55 14.32 -9.00 9.01
CA LEU A 55 13.38 -9.19 7.91
C LEU A 55 13.21 -10.67 7.59
N LYS A 56 11.96 -11.09 7.47
CA LYS A 56 11.57 -12.42 6.99
C LYS A 56 11.39 -12.37 5.48
N LEU A 57 11.42 -13.54 4.83
CA LEU A 57 11.15 -13.61 3.38
C LEU A 57 9.74 -13.07 3.03
N SER A 58 8.77 -13.25 3.93
CA SER A 58 7.41 -12.70 3.79
C SER A 58 7.39 -11.16 3.77
N ASP A 59 8.37 -10.52 4.40
CA ASP A 59 8.42 -9.05 4.48
C ASP A 59 8.86 -8.40 3.17
N ILE A 60 9.47 -9.18 2.25
CA ILE A 60 9.84 -8.73 0.89
C ILE A 60 8.63 -8.72 -0.05
N GLN A 61 7.63 -9.56 0.24
CA GLN A 61 6.41 -9.65 -0.55
C GLN A 61 5.32 -8.66 -0.09
N LYS A 62 5.56 -7.97 1.03
CA LYS A 62 4.74 -6.83 1.47
C LYS A 62 5.15 -5.58 0.73
#